data_AF-A0A848TKD6-F1
#
_entry.id   AF-A0A848TKD6-F1
#
_cell.length_a   1.000
_cell.length_b   1.000
_cell.length_c   1.000
_cell.angle_alpha   90.00
_cell.angle_beta   90.00
_cell.angle_gamma   90.00
#
_symmetry.space_group_name_H-M   'P 1'
#
loop_
_entity.id
_entity.type
_entity.pdbx_description
1 polymer ?
#
loop_
_entity_poly.entity_id
_entity_poly.type
_entity_poly.pdbx_seq_one_letter_code
_entity_poly.pdbx_strand_id
1 'polypeptide(L)'
;QNARGYTELAFWSTLGLIFFLRGTRHPSLAVWIGLGLAAAAAVFTHLTGAFFFVALGLVWLIALATGLGRTDLTRAWIAFPLIGVGLATVLLFAFYLPVLPSLIETVGGVAATSAVDPMQEYQNPLWTVFEGVRTAIGGTGPLTLIVGAGALVAVLLGAVAAHREAPLFSLIVVAHIAVTLAILLALNMRIWPRFFFIDIGLFIILIVLGCRYGAELVARWTRRPGLERGLFGLGVLLMVGVSVLLVGRNYSAPKQDFAGALALVEEVRGPSDRVLALGPSGVIFRHHYKADWDIVTDQAGYEAAMSAPGPVIVVVSFPARVFRLMPGLERDVADDLERIARFPGTLGDGDVLVYRRN
;
A
#
# COMPACT_ATOMS: atom_id res chain seq x y z
N GLN A 1 -11.32 1.13 -5.02
CA GLN A 1 -10.63 1.63 -3.81
C GLN A 1 -10.52 3.14 -3.91
N ASN A 2 -11.10 3.90 -2.97
CA ASN A 2 -11.02 5.35 -2.97
C ASN A 2 -9.61 5.79 -2.56
N ALA A 3 -8.79 6.18 -3.54
CA ALA A 3 -7.45 6.74 -3.32
C ALA A 3 -7.43 8.04 -2.46
N ARG A 4 -8.62 8.60 -2.16
CA ARG A 4 -8.81 9.81 -1.36
C ARG A 4 -8.25 9.67 0.06
N GLY A 5 -8.51 8.55 0.73
CA GLY A 5 -8.07 8.33 2.11
C GLY A 5 -6.53 8.23 2.25
N TYR A 6 -5.84 7.66 1.27
CA TYR A 6 -4.38 7.54 1.31
C TYR A 6 -3.66 8.88 1.11
N THR A 7 -4.19 9.74 0.24
CA THR A 7 -3.60 11.05 -0.03
C THR A 7 -3.67 11.95 1.21
N GLU A 8 -4.83 11.99 1.85
CA GLU A 8 -5.04 12.73 3.10
C GLU A 8 -4.24 12.10 4.25
N LEU A 9 -4.17 10.77 4.35
CA LEU A 9 -3.34 10.08 5.33
C LEU A 9 -1.86 10.49 5.21
N ALA A 10 -1.30 10.47 4.00
CA ALA A 10 0.07 10.88 3.75
C ALA A 10 0.29 12.37 4.07
N PHE A 11 -0.66 13.23 3.70
CA PHE A 11 -0.61 14.66 4.00
C PHE A 11 -0.56 14.92 5.51
N TRP A 12 -1.53 14.40 6.28
CA TRP A 12 -1.62 14.62 7.72
C TRP A 12 -0.44 13.99 8.47
N SER A 13 0.03 12.83 8.04
CA SER A 13 1.21 12.17 8.64
C SER A 13 2.49 12.96 8.37
N THR A 14 2.67 13.47 7.15
CA THR A 14 3.81 14.33 6.80
C THR A 14 3.78 15.64 7.59
N LEU A 15 2.61 16.28 7.70
CA LEU A 15 2.44 17.48 8.50
C LEU A 15 2.70 17.22 9.99
N GLY A 16 2.22 16.09 10.50
CA GLY A 16 2.52 15.60 11.85
C GLY A 16 4.02 15.41 12.08
N LEU A 17 4.73 14.79 11.13
CA LEU A 17 6.18 14.64 11.18
C LEU A 17 6.91 15.99 11.22
N ILE A 18 6.47 16.96 10.40
CA ILE A 18 7.04 18.31 10.39
C ILE A 18 6.84 18.98 11.76
N PHE A 19 5.62 18.93 12.32
CA PHE A 19 5.35 19.48 13.64
C PHE A 19 6.15 18.77 14.72
N PHE A 20 6.28 17.46 14.66
CA PHE A 20 7.07 16.69 15.61
C PHE A 20 8.54 17.12 15.60
N LEU A 21 9.20 17.10 14.44
CA LEU A 21 10.61 17.48 14.31
C LEU A 21 10.86 18.96 14.65
N ARG A 22 9.89 19.84 14.35
CA ARG A 22 9.97 21.25 14.73
C ARG A 22 9.78 21.42 16.24
N GLY A 23 8.85 20.69 16.84
CA GLY A 23 8.49 20.75 18.25
C GLY A 23 9.58 20.17 19.16
N THR A 24 10.35 19.20 18.67
CA THR A 24 11.56 18.72 19.36
C THR A 24 12.68 19.75 19.29
N ARG A 25 12.97 20.35 18.13
CA ARG A 25 14.03 21.36 18.05
C ARG A 25 13.70 22.66 18.79
N HIS A 26 12.48 23.13 18.65
CA HIS A 26 11.99 24.39 19.23
C HIS A 26 10.59 24.20 19.82
N PRO A 27 10.48 23.75 21.08
CA PRO A 27 9.21 23.48 21.72
C PRO A 27 8.33 24.73 21.79
N SER A 28 7.16 24.67 21.17
CA SER A 28 6.12 25.70 21.31
C SER A 28 4.76 25.03 21.38
N LEU A 29 3.86 25.59 22.18
CA LEU A 29 2.53 25.03 22.38
C LEU A 29 1.75 24.91 21.06
N ALA A 30 1.84 25.93 20.20
CA ALA A 30 1.18 25.95 18.89
C ALA A 30 1.61 24.78 17.99
N VAL A 31 2.91 24.42 17.99
CA VAL A 31 3.42 23.30 17.19
C VAL A 31 2.86 21.96 17.69
N TRP A 32 2.80 21.76 19.01
CA TRP A 32 2.25 20.52 19.58
C TRP A 32 0.72 20.44 19.48
N ILE A 33 0.00 21.56 19.50
CA ILE A 33 -1.41 21.63 19.11
C ILE A 33 -1.58 21.23 17.65
N GLY A 34 -0.75 21.76 16.75
CA GLY A 34 -0.72 21.39 15.33
C GLY A 34 -0.48 19.90 15.12
N LEU A 35 0.44 19.30 15.88
CA LEU A 35 0.66 17.85 15.89
C LEU A 35 -0.61 17.10 16.31
N GLY A 36 -1.26 17.52 17.40
CA GLY A 36 -2.49 16.89 17.89
C GLY A 36 -3.64 16.93 16.88
N LEU A 37 -3.81 18.08 16.21
CA LEU A 37 -4.79 18.24 15.13
C LEU A 37 -4.48 17.35 13.92
N ALA A 38 -3.21 17.29 13.50
CA ALA A 38 -2.77 16.42 12.42
C ALA A 38 -2.98 14.94 12.77
N ALA A 39 -2.72 14.53 14.02
CA ALA A 39 -2.97 13.19 14.50
C ALA A 39 -4.45 12.82 14.43
N ALA A 40 -5.32 13.68 14.95
CA ALA A 40 -6.76 13.47 14.90
C ALA A 40 -7.27 13.36 13.46
N ALA A 41 -6.84 14.27 12.57
CA ALA A 41 -7.23 14.27 11.16
C ALA A 41 -6.74 13.03 10.41
N ALA A 42 -5.51 12.58 10.66
CA ALA A 42 -4.96 11.37 10.04
C ALA A 42 -5.76 10.12 10.43
N VAL A 43 -6.03 9.93 11.72
CA VAL A 43 -6.77 8.77 12.21
C VAL A 43 -8.23 8.80 11.74
N PHE A 44 -8.86 9.98 11.75
CA PHE A 44 -10.21 10.18 11.24
C PHE A 44 -10.33 9.81 9.75
N THR A 45 -9.32 10.18 8.96
CA THR A 45 -9.24 9.84 7.53
C THR A 45 -9.03 8.34 7.32
N HIS A 46 -8.09 7.75 8.06
CA HIS A 46 -7.73 6.35 7.92
C HIS A 46 -7.14 5.82 9.23
N LEU A 47 -7.75 4.78 9.81
CA LEU A 47 -7.41 4.28 11.16
C LEU A 47 -5.92 3.90 11.33
N THR A 48 -5.27 3.43 10.26
CA THR A 48 -3.84 3.09 10.28
C THR A 48 -2.93 4.29 10.51
N GLY A 49 -3.43 5.52 10.35
CA GLY A 49 -2.73 6.73 10.76
C GLY A 49 -2.34 6.70 12.25
N ALA A 50 -3.10 6.00 13.09
CA ALA A 50 -2.77 5.84 14.50
C ALA A 50 -1.40 5.18 14.69
N PHE A 51 -1.02 4.24 13.83
CA PHE A 51 0.26 3.52 13.93
C PHE A 51 1.45 4.48 13.79
N PHE A 52 1.34 5.46 12.90
CA PHE A 52 2.35 6.50 12.70
C PHE A 52 2.52 7.39 13.93
N PHE A 53 1.41 7.87 14.51
CA PHE A 53 1.49 8.74 15.68
C PHE A 53 1.89 7.98 16.97
N VAL A 54 1.56 6.70 17.07
CA VAL A 54 2.12 5.81 18.11
C VAL A 54 3.63 5.71 17.94
N ALA A 55 4.14 5.53 16.72
CA ALA A 55 5.58 5.51 16.47
C ALA A 55 6.26 6.83 16.84
N LEU A 56 5.65 7.99 16.52
CA LEU A 56 6.15 9.30 16.98
C LEU A 56 6.19 9.38 18.52
N GLY A 57 5.16 8.88 19.20
CA GLY A 57 5.11 8.80 20.66
C GLY A 57 6.26 7.96 21.23
N LEU A 58 6.52 6.79 20.65
CA LEU A 58 7.65 5.93 21.05
C LEU A 58 9.00 6.61 20.81
N VAL A 59 9.18 7.26 19.66
CA VAL A 59 10.41 8.03 19.38
C VAL A 59 10.58 9.18 20.37
N TRP A 60 9.50 9.86 20.76
CA TRP A 60 9.56 10.88 21.79
C TRP A 60 9.97 10.32 23.16
N LEU A 61 9.43 9.16 23.55
CA LEU A 61 9.84 8.47 24.79
C LEU A 61 11.33 8.08 24.75
N ILE A 62 11.81 7.57 23.61
CA ILE A 62 13.23 7.26 23.41
C ILE A 62 14.08 8.54 23.51
N ALA A 63 13.66 9.64 22.88
CA ALA A 63 14.34 10.94 22.95
C ALA A 63 14.37 11.50 24.38
N LEU A 64 13.29 11.33 25.15
CA LEU A 64 13.24 11.68 26.56
C LEU A 64 14.27 10.88 27.38
N ALA A 65 14.29 9.56 27.21
CA ALA A 65 15.17 8.66 27.96
C ALA A 65 16.65 8.83 27.60
N THR A 66 16.97 9.01 26.32
CA THR A 66 18.35 8.98 25.80
C THR A 66 18.99 10.34 25.60
N GLY A 67 18.19 11.41 25.54
CA GLY A 67 18.70 12.72 25.11
C GLY A 67 18.85 12.88 23.60
N LEU A 68 18.49 11.87 22.80
CA LEU A 68 18.66 11.93 21.36
C LEU A 68 17.81 13.04 20.73
N GLY A 69 18.45 13.90 19.93
CA GLY A 69 17.76 14.96 19.19
C GLY A 69 17.28 16.14 20.03
N ARG A 70 17.71 16.24 21.30
CA ARG A 70 17.45 17.38 22.19
C ARG A 70 18.75 17.98 22.74
N THR A 71 18.78 19.30 22.89
CA THR A 71 19.89 20.00 23.56
C THR A 71 19.71 19.99 25.08
N ASP A 72 18.52 20.36 25.55
CA ASP A 72 18.18 20.46 26.98
C ASP A 72 16.84 19.82 27.30
N LEU A 73 16.67 19.31 28.53
CA LEU A 73 15.36 18.87 29.02
C LEU A 73 14.65 20.04 29.70
N THR A 74 13.58 20.54 29.09
CA THR A 74 12.76 21.60 29.67
C THR A 74 11.36 21.10 30.02
N ARG A 75 10.64 21.81 30.90
CA ARG A 75 9.23 21.51 31.19
C ARG A 75 8.38 21.51 29.91
N ALA A 76 8.67 22.42 28.98
CA ALA A 76 8.00 22.52 27.69
C ALA A 76 8.17 21.24 26.84
N TRP A 77 9.35 20.62 26.89
CA TRP A 77 9.67 19.35 26.22
C TRP A 77 8.85 18.15 26.69
N ILE A 78 8.27 18.24 27.90
CA ILE A 78 7.42 17.20 28.49
C ILE A 78 5.95 17.60 28.38
N ALA A 79 5.60 18.81 28.82
CA ALA A 79 4.21 19.24 28.96
C ALA A 79 3.51 19.48 27.61
N PHE A 80 4.18 20.09 26.64
CA PHE A 80 3.52 20.44 25.37
C PHE A 80 3.17 19.22 24.50
N PRO A 81 4.02 18.20 24.35
CA PRO A 81 3.63 16.95 23.70
C PRO A 81 2.41 16.30 24.33
N LEU A 82 2.33 16.27 25.67
CA LEU A 82 1.18 15.71 26.39
C LEU A 82 -0.11 16.50 26.11
N ILE A 83 -0.03 17.82 25.97
CA ILE A 83 -1.18 18.64 25.55
C ILE A 83 -1.60 18.29 24.12
N GLY A 84 -0.65 18.15 23.19
CA GLY A 84 -0.94 17.74 21.81
C GLY A 84 -1.61 16.37 21.73
N VAL A 85 -1.09 15.38 22.46
CA VAL A 85 -1.68 14.04 22.58
C VAL A 85 -3.06 14.11 23.21
N GLY A 86 -3.22 14.84 24.32
CA GLY A 86 -4.51 15.02 25.00
C GLY A 86 -5.57 15.62 24.07
N LEU A 87 -5.20 16.64 23.29
CA LEU A 87 -6.09 17.22 22.28
C LEU A 87 -6.49 16.19 21.22
N ALA A 88 -5.53 15.45 20.66
CA ALA A 88 -5.81 14.42 19.67
C ALA A 88 -6.77 13.37 20.24
N THR A 89 -6.52 12.90 21.46
CA THR A 89 -7.36 11.93 22.16
C THR A 89 -8.79 12.45 22.32
N VAL A 90 -8.98 13.68 22.84
CA VAL A 90 -10.31 14.28 23.01
C VAL A 90 -11.07 14.35 21.68
N LEU A 91 -10.41 14.80 20.60
CA LEU A 91 -11.03 14.88 19.29
C LEU A 91 -11.40 13.50 18.74
N LEU A 92 -10.52 12.50 18.91
CA LEU A 92 -10.80 11.13 18.46
C LEU A 92 -11.96 10.50 19.23
N PHE A 93 -12.05 10.72 20.55
CA PHE A 93 -13.22 10.32 21.31
C PHE A 93 -14.49 11.02 20.80
N ALA A 94 -14.44 12.32 20.54
CA ALA A 94 -15.59 13.05 20.00
C ALA A 94 -16.04 12.51 18.63
N PHE A 95 -15.11 12.12 17.76
CA PHE A 95 -15.45 11.58 16.43
C PHE A 95 -15.95 10.13 16.47
N TYR A 96 -15.31 9.27 17.27
CA TYR A 96 -15.55 7.83 17.21
C TYR A 96 -16.51 7.30 18.27
N LEU A 97 -16.70 7.98 19.40
CA LEU A 97 -17.61 7.52 20.46
C LEU A 97 -19.04 7.27 19.95
N PRO A 98 -19.63 8.13 19.08
CA PRO A 98 -20.98 7.88 18.56
C PRO A 98 -21.09 6.65 17.66
N VAL A 99 -20.00 6.23 17.01
CA VAL A 99 -19.97 5.13 16.04
C VAL A 99 -19.17 3.92 16.54
N LEU A 100 -18.76 3.93 17.80
CA LEU A 100 -17.87 2.93 18.38
C LEU A 100 -18.42 1.50 18.27
N PRO A 101 -19.72 1.23 18.51
CA PRO A 101 -20.27 -0.12 18.35
C PRO A 101 -20.11 -0.65 16.92
N SER A 102 -20.48 0.17 15.92
CA SER A 102 -20.36 -0.19 14.50
C SER A 102 -18.90 -0.35 14.07
N LEU A 103 -18.00 0.44 14.63
CA LEU A 103 -16.57 0.32 14.37
C LEU A 103 -16.01 -1.00 14.89
N ILE A 104 -16.36 -1.39 16.13
CA ILE A 104 -15.92 -2.67 16.72
C ILE A 104 -16.43 -3.85 15.88
N GLU A 105 -17.71 -3.84 15.50
CA GLU A 105 -18.30 -4.87 14.65
C GLU A 105 -17.60 -4.99 13.29
N THR A 106 -17.36 -3.84 12.64
CA THR A 106 -16.68 -3.80 11.33
C THR A 106 -15.25 -4.32 11.41
N VAL A 107 -14.48 -3.87 12.41
CA VAL A 107 -13.09 -4.32 12.61
C VAL A 107 -13.05 -5.81 12.95
N GLY A 108 -13.96 -6.28 13.81
CA GLY A 108 -14.09 -7.70 14.16
C GLY A 108 -14.37 -8.59 12.94
N GLY A 109 -15.31 -8.18 12.09
CA GLY A 109 -15.63 -8.90 10.85
C GLY A 109 -14.46 -8.95 9.84
N VAL A 110 -13.72 -7.85 9.70
CA VAL A 110 -12.53 -7.79 8.82
C VAL A 110 -11.39 -8.66 9.37
N ALA A 111 -11.18 -8.67 10.69
CA ALA A 111 -10.16 -9.52 11.32
C ALA A 111 -10.49 -11.02 11.13
N ALA A 112 -11.75 -11.41 11.35
CA ALA A 112 -12.19 -12.80 11.18
C ALA A 112 -11.99 -13.31 9.73
N THR A 113 -12.30 -12.48 8.73
CA THR A 113 -12.12 -12.83 7.30
C THR A 113 -10.65 -12.78 6.85
N SER A 114 -9.80 -12.02 7.54
CA SER A 114 -8.38 -11.94 7.23
C SER A 114 -7.58 -13.14 7.75
N ALA A 115 -8.00 -13.73 8.87
CA ALA A 115 -7.31 -14.87 9.51
C ALA A 115 -7.44 -16.20 8.74
N VAL A 116 -8.51 -16.38 7.96
CA VAL A 116 -8.82 -17.61 7.22
C VAL A 116 -8.45 -17.49 5.73
N ASP A 117 -7.60 -16.55 5.34
CA ASP A 117 -7.26 -16.34 3.92
C ASP A 117 -6.42 -17.52 3.37
N PRO A 118 -6.81 -18.10 2.23
CA PRO A 118 -6.02 -19.14 1.57
C PRO A 118 -4.66 -18.64 1.06
N MET A 119 -4.41 -17.33 1.04
CA MET A 119 -3.15 -16.72 0.63
C MET A 119 -2.28 -16.36 1.85
N GLN A 120 -1.89 -17.37 2.64
CA GLN A 120 -1.05 -17.21 3.84
C GLN A 120 0.29 -16.51 3.56
N GLU A 121 0.79 -16.57 2.31
CA GLU A 121 1.96 -15.82 1.84
C GLU A 121 1.85 -14.30 2.07
N TYR A 122 0.64 -13.76 2.15
CA TYR A 122 0.38 -12.33 2.41
C TYR A 122 0.57 -11.91 3.87
N GLN A 123 0.86 -12.85 4.77
CA GLN A 123 1.28 -12.55 6.14
C GLN A 123 2.80 -12.45 6.27
N ASN A 124 3.57 -12.75 5.22
CA ASN A 124 5.02 -12.72 5.24
C ASN A 124 5.56 -11.30 4.97
N PRO A 125 6.34 -10.70 5.90
CA PRO A 125 6.96 -9.39 5.68
C PRO A 125 7.90 -9.34 4.47
N LEU A 126 8.61 -10.43 4.17
CA LEU A 126 9.50 -10.51 3.01
C LEU A 126 8.73 -10.47 1.69
N TRP A 127 7.56 -11.12 1.66
CA TRP A 127 6.65 -11.03 0.52
C TRP A 127 6.21 -9.57 0.30
N THR A 128 5.91 -8.84 1.39
CA THR A 128 5.50 -7.42 1.32
C THR A 128 6.59 -6.55 0.70
N VAL A 129 7.85 -6.74 1.11
CA VAL A 129 8.99 -5.99 0.57
C VAL A 129 9.15 -6.28 -0.93
N PHE A 130 9.12 -7.56 -1.31
CA PHE A 130 9.24 -7.96 -2.70
C PHE A 130 8.09 -7.40 -3.55
N GLU A 131 6.86 -7.48 -3.05
CA GLU A 131 5.67 -6.97 -3.73
C GLU A 131 5.70 -5.44 -3.85
N GLY A 132 6.20 -4.73 -2.84
CA GLY A 132 6.38 -3.28 -2.90
C GLY A 132 7.35 -2.87 -4.02
N VAL A 133 8.49 -3.55 -4.14
CA VAL A 133 9.46 -3.29 -5.22
C VAL A 133 8.89 -3.69 -6.58
N ARG A 134 8.27 -4.87 -6.69
CA ARG A 134 7.62 -5.36 -7.91
C ARG A 134 6.52 -4.40 -8.39
N THR A 135 5.72 -3.87 -7.47
CA THR A 135 4.67 -2.90 -7.79
C THR A 135 5.27 -1.60 -8.32
N ALA A 136 6.38 -1.13 -7.74
CA ALA A 136 7.02 0.12 -8.15
C ALA A 136 7.64 0.07 -9.55
N ILE A 137 8.21 -1.06 -9.98
CA ILE A 137 8.95 -1.15 -11.25
C ILE A 137 8.27 -2.04 -12.31
N GLY A 138 7.17 -2.69 -11.96
CA GLY A 138 6.55 -3.76 -12.75
C GLY A 138 7.32 -5.08 -12.64
N GLY A 139 6.69 -6.22 -12.91
CA GLY A 139 7.35 -7.53 -12.78
C GLY A 139 8.50 -7.75 -13.79
N THR A 140 9.70 -7.24 -13.50
CA THR A 140 10.89 -7.28 -14.38
C THR A 140 11.84 -8.44 -14.09
N GLY A 141 11.39 -9.49 -13.40
CA GLY A 141 12.21 -10.66 -13.08
C GLY A 141 13.41 -10.31 -12.16
N PRO A 142 14.63 -10.84 -12.42
CA PRO A 142 15.81 -10.63 -11.57
C PRO A 142 16.21 -9.17 -11.33
N LEU A 143 15.88 -8.26 -12.25
CA LEU A 143 16.12 -6.82 -12.11
C LEU A 143 15.44 -6.23 -10.86
N THR A 144 14.35 -6.87 -10.39
CA THR A 144 13.65 -6.48 -9.16
C THR A 144 14.56 -6.52 -7.94
N LEU A 145 15.41 -7.54 -7.84
CA LEU A 145 16.35 -7.68 -6.73
C LEU A 145 17.45 -6.61 -6.78
N ILE A 146 17.94 -6.30 -7.97
CA ILE A 146 18.98 -5.27 -8.17
C ILE A 146 18.43 -3.88 -7.81
N VAL A 147 17.25 -3.53 -8.31
CA VAL A 147 16.62 -2.25 -7.99
C VAL A 147 16.27 -2.17 -6.51
N GLY A 148 15.73 -3.24 -5.92
CA GLY A 148 15.45 -3.31 -4.48
C GLY A 148 16.69 -3.12 -3.63
N ALA A 149 17.80 -3.78 -3.96
CA ALA A 149 19.08 -3.62 -3.26
C ALA A 149 19.65 -2.21 -3.42
N GLY A 150 19.60 -1.64 -4.63
CA GLY A 150 20.03 -0.26 -4.89
C GLY A 150 19.20 0.76 -4.10
N ALA A 151 17.88 0.58 -4.05
CA ALA A 151 16.99 1.41 -3.25
C ALA A 151 17.30 1.30 -1.75
N LEU A 152 17.55 0.09 -1.25
CA LEU A 152 17.95 -0.12 0.15
C LEU A 152 19.25 0.59 0.49
N VAL A 153 20.27 0.47 -0.37
CA VAL A 153 21.55 1.19 -0.19
C VAL A 153 21.32 2.70 -0.19
N ALA A 154 20.51 3.22 -1.11
CA ALA A 154 20.17 4.64 -1.14
C ALA A 154 19.43 5.08 0.13
N VAL A 155 18.48 4.30 0.65
CA VAL A 155 17.80 4.59 1.92
C VAL A 155 18.79 4.63 3.09
N LEU A 156 19.72 3.67 3.17
CA LEU A 156 20.73 3.61 4.24
C LEU A 156 21.68 4.80 4.18
N LEU A 157 22.19 5.14 2.98
CA LEU A 157 23.02 6.34 2.78
C LEU A 157 22.24 7.62 3.11
N GLY A 158 20.96 7.67 2.73
CA GLY A 158 20.05 8.76 3.06
C GLY A 158 19.86 8.94 4.56
N ALA A 159 19.74 7.83 5.29
CA ALA A 159 19.64 7.85 6.75
C ALA A 159 20.91 8.41 7.40
N VAL A 160 22.09 8.00 6.92
CA VAL A 160 23.38 8.56 7.36
C VAL A 160 23.46 10.06 7.06
N ALA A 161 23.09 10.46 5.84
CA ALA A 161 23.12 11.86 5.42
C ALA A 161 22.15 12.74 6.24
N ALA A 162 20.94 12.24 6.49
CA ALA A 162 19.91 12.96 7.24
C ALA A 162 20.24 13.07 8.74
N HIS A 163 21.01 12.13 9.30
CA HIS A 163 21.21 12.02 10.74
C HIS A 163 21.81 13.28 11.38
N ARG A 164 22.72 13.99 10.68
CA ARG A 164 23.35 15.20 11.22
C ARG A 164 22.37 16.35 11.38
N GLU A 165 21.44 16.51 10.45
CA GLU A 165 20.47 17.60 10.47
C GLU A 165 19.23 17.19 11.28
N ALA A 166 18.70 16.00 11.03
CA ALA A 166 17.47 15.47 11.61
C ALA A 166 17.69 14.06 12.20
N PRO A 167 18.33 13.96 13.39
CA PRO A 167 18.73 12.66 13.98
C PRO A 167 17.56 11.72 14.25
N LEU A 168 16.35 12.27 14.46
CA LEU A 168 15.14 11.49 14.72
C LEU A 168 14.45 11.00 13.45
N PHE A 169 14.74 11.55 12.26
CA PHE A 169 13.98 11.27 11.05
C PHE A 169 14.03 9.79 10.65
N SER A 170 15.23 9.21 10.55
CA SER A 170 15.39 7.79 10.21
C SER A 170 14.86 6.87 11.32
N LEU A 171 14.97 7.29 12.57
CA LEU A 171 14.42 6.54 13.70
C LEU A 171 12.89 6.47 13.63
N ILE A 172 12.22 7.55 13.21
CA ILE A 172 10.76 7.59 13.02
C ILE A 172 10.34 6.61 11.92
N VAL A 173 11.06 6.58 10.79
CA VAL A 173 10.77 5.63 9.70
C VAL A 173 10.86 4.18 10.21
N VAL A 174 11.96 3.84 10.89
CA VAL A 174 12.16 2.50 11.47
C VAL A 174 11.09 2.18 12.51
N ALA A 175 10.79 3.12 13.40
CA ALA A 175 9.77 2.95 14.44
C ALA A 175 8.38 2.72 13.84
N HIS A 176 8.01 3.45 12.80
CA HIS A 176 6.71 3.27 12.14
C HIS A 176 6.59 1.90 11.47
N ILE A 177 7.64 1.46 10.77
CA ILE A 177 7.67 0.12 10.18
C ILE A 177 7.55 -0.96 11.28
N ALA A 178 8.32 -0.83 12.36
CA ALA A 178 8.31 -1.78 13.46
C ALA A 178 6.94 -1.84 14.18
N VAL A 179 6.34 -0.69 14.49
CA VAL A 179 5.01 -0.61 15.11
C VAL A 179 3.95 -1.21 14.21
N THR A 180 3.97 -0.85 12.92
CA THR A 180 2.99 -1.37 11.95
C THR A 180 3.12 -2.89 11.84
N LEU A 181 4.33 -3.43 11.67
CA LEU A 181 4.55 -4.87 11.62
C LEU A 181 4.11 -5.56 12.92
N ALA A 182 4.46 -5.01 14.08
CA ALA A 182 4.09 -5.59 15.37
C ALA A 182 2.56 -5.67 15.53
N ILE A 183 1.83 -4.61 15.18
CA ILE A 183 0.37 -4.59 15.27
C ILE A 183 -0.26 -5.56 14.26
N LEU A 184 0.20 -5.57 13.01
CA LEU A 184 -0.35 -6.47 11.99
C LEU A 184 -0.11 -7.94 12.36
N LEU A 185 1.09 -8.28 12.83
CA LEU A 185 1.44 -9.64 13.27
C LEU A 185 0.66 -10.05 14.51
N ALA A 186 0.56 -9.17 15.52
CA ALA A 186 -0.19 -9.45 16.74
C ALA A 186 -1.69 -9.71 16.48
N LEU A 187 -2.25 -9.04 15.46
CA LEU A 187 -3.65 -9.21 15.04
C LEU A 187 -3.83 -10.28 13.95
N ASN A 188 -2.77 -11.01 13.58
CA ASN A 188 -2.77 -12.00 12.50
C ASN A 188 -3.34 -11.46 11.17
N MET A 189 -3.13 -10.17 10.92
CA MET A 189 -3.61 -9.49 9.72
C MET A 189 -2.61 -9.61 8.58
N ARG A 190 -3.14 -9.55 7.35
CA ARG A 190 -2.31 -9.52 6.13
C ARG A 190 -1.42 -8.28 6.12
N ILE A 191 -0.18 -8.45 5.70
CA ILE A 191 0.80 -7.38 5.60
C ILE A 191 0.80 -6.89 4.14
N TRP A 192 -0.06 -5.92 3.86
CA TRP A 192 -0.11 -5.30 2.55
C TRP A 192 0.83 -4.09 2.47
N PRO A 193 1.52 -3.86 1.33
CA PRO A 193 2.37 -2.68 1.16
C PRO A 193 1.67 -1.35 1.47
N ARG A 194 0.35 -1.28 1.26
CA ARG A 194 -0.46 -0.08 1.55
C ARG A 194 -0.50 0.33 3.03
N PHE A 195 -0.21 -0.56 3.97
CA PHE A 195 -0.11 -0.17 5.39
C PHE A 195 1.09 0.74 5.65
N PHE A 196 2.11 0.66 4.78
CA PHE A 196 3.32 1.47 4.81
C PHE A 196 3.26 2.65 3.83
N PHE A 197 2.04 3.05 3.39
CA PHE A 197 1.87 4.11 2.40
C PHE A 197 2.51 5.44 2.85
N ILE A 198 2.47 5.74 4.14
CA ILE A 198 3.12 6.92 4.74
C ILE A 198 4.63 6.88 4.50
N ASP A 199 5.25 5.70 4.62
CA ASP A 199 6.70 5.52 4.49
C ASP A 199 7.20 5.74 3.06
N ILE A 200 6.35 5.59 2.03
CA ILE A 200 6.74 5.79 0.63
C ILE A 200 7.34 7.19 0.42
N GLY A 201 6.67 8.23 0.94
CA GLY A 201 7.18 9.61 0.84
C GLY A 201 8.50 9.80 1.60
N LEU A 202 8.61 9.17 2.77
CA LEU A 202 9.81 9.24 3.61
C LEU A 202 11.00 8.50 2.96
N PHE A 203 10.75 7.35 2.34
CA PHE A 203 11.73 6.61 1.57
C PHE A 203 12.20 7.39 0.34
N ILE A 204 11.30 8.07 -0.38
CA ILE A 204 11.71 8.94 -1.50
C ILE A 204 12.69 10.01 -1.02
N ILE A 205 12.41 10.67 0.10
CA ILE A 205 13.32 11.66 0.69
C ILE A 205 14.68 11.02 1.03
N LEU A 206 14.69 9.86 1.71
CA LEU A 206 15.92 9.16 2.05
C LEU A 206 16.69 8.73 0.79
N ILE A 207 16.02 8.20 -0.23
CA ILE A 207 16.65 7.80 -1.49
C ILE A 207 17.32 9.00 -2.16
N VAL A 208 16.64 10.15 -2.26
CA VAL A 208 17.21 11.37 -2.86
C VAL A 208 18.43 11.85 -2.08
N LEU A 209 18.34 11.90 -0.75
CA LEU A 209 19.47 12.27 0.11
C LEU A 209 20.63 11.28 -0.02
N GLY A 210 20.33 9.99 -0.12
CA GLY A 210 21.31 8.91 -0.28
C GLY A 210 22.00 8.93 -1.62
N CYS A 211 21.29 9.20 -2.72
CA CYS A 211 21.87 9.39 -4.04
C CYS A 211 22.82 10.60 -4.07
N ARG A 212 22.42 11.72 -3.45
CA ARG A 212 23.29 12.91 -3.33
C ARG A 212 24.55 12.58 -2.51
N TYR A 213 24.38 11.96 -1.35
CA TYR A 213 25.50 11.60 -0.47
C TYR A 213 26.43 10.56 -1.11
N GLY A 214 25.88 9.58 -1.84
CA GLY A 214 26.64 8.61 -2.61
C GLY A 214 27.47 9.27 -3.71
N ALA A 215 26.89 10.23 -4.45
CA ALA A 215 27.62 10.99 -5.45
C ALA A 215 28.78 11.80 -4.84
N GLU A 216 28.57 12.41 -3.67
CA GLU A 216 29.63 13.08 -2.91
C GLU A 216 30.74 12.10 -2.48
N LEU A 217 30.37 10.90 -2.01
CA LEU A 217 31.33 9.89 -1.60
C LEU A 217 32.21 9.44 -2.77
N VAL A 218 31.63 9.22 -3.94
CA VAL A 218 32.36 8.88 -5.17
C VAL A 218 33.28 10.02 -5.61
N ALA A 219 32.82 11.27 -5.58
CA ALA A 219 33.64 12.44 -5.92
C ALA A 219 34.84 12.59 -4.97
N ARG A 220 34.63 12.37 -3.67
CA ARG A 220 35.70 12.37 -2.65
C ARG A 220 36.69 11.24 -2.87
N TRP A 221 36.21 10.02 -3.11
CA TRP A 221 37.06 8.85 -3.30
C TRP A 221 37.91 8.96 -4.58
N THR A 222 37.33 9.47 -5.66
CA THR A 222 38.04 9.71 -6.93
C THR A 222 38.86 11.00 -6.95
N ARG A 223 38.78 11.82 -5.89
CA ARG A 223 39.43 13.14 -5.76
C ARG A 223 39.10 14.09 -6.91
N ARG A 224 37.89 14.01 -7.46
CA ARG A 224 37.42 14.84 -8.59
C ARG A 224 36.32 15.79 -8.12
N PRO A 225 36.65 17.04 -7.75
CA PRO A 225 35.63 18.02 -7.34
C PRO A 225 34.71 18.34 -8.53
N GLY A 226 33.40 18.40 -8.29
CA GLY A 226 32.38 18.66 -9.31
C GLY A 226 31.77 17.40 -9.94
N LEU A 227 32.40 16.23 -9.76
CA LEU A 227 31.84 14.96 -10.22
C LEU A 227 30.51 14.65 -9.52
N GLU A 228 30.33 15.10 -8.28
CA GLU A 228 29.10 14.87 -7.51
C GLU A 228 27.87 15.47 -8.20
N ARG A 229 28.00 16.67 -8.78
CA ARG A 229 26.91 17.35 -9.49
C ARG A 229 26.56 16.61 -10.78
N GLY A 230 27.58 16.15 -11.51
CA GLY A 230 27.40 15.37 -12.73
C GLY A 230 26.70 14.04 -12.46
N LEU A 231 27.15 13.29 -11.45
CA LEU A 231 26.55 12.01 -11.06
C LEU A 231 25.12 12.17 -10.53
N PHE A 232 24.88 13.17 -9.67
CA PHE A 232 23.54 13.43 -9.16
C PHE A 232 22.59 13.88 -10.27
N GLY A 233 23.03 14.79 -11.15
CA GLY A 233 22.26 15.24 -12.31
C GLY A 233 21.94 14.10 -13.28
N LEU A 234 22.91 13.22 -13.56
CA LEU A 234 22.68 12.01 -14.34
C LEU A 234 21.66 11.09 -13.66
N GLY A 235 21.74 10.89 -12.35
CA GLY A 235 20.77 10.11 -11.59
C GLY A 235 19.34 10.65 -11.68
N VAL A 236 19.17 11.97 -11.61
CA VAL A 236 17.87 12.63 -11.81
C VAL A 236 17.34 12.37 -13.23
N LEU A 237 18.18 12.55 -14.26
CA LEU A 237 17.78 12.29 -15.65
C LEU A 237 17.38 10.83 -15.89
N LEU A 238 18.12 9.88 -15.32
CA LEU A 238 17.78 8.45 -15.39
C LEU A 238 16.44 8.17 -14.69
N MET A 239 16.19 8.75 -13.52
CA MET A 239 14.93 8.57 -12.80
C MET A 239 13.73 9.15 -13.58
N VAL A 240 13.91 10.31 -14.22
CA VAL A 240 12.91 10.88 -15.14
C VAL A 240 12.64 9.92 -16.30
N GLY A 241 13.69 9.40 -16.94
CA GLY A 241 13.56 8.42 -18.02
C GLY A 241 12.79 7.17 -17.61
N VAL A 242 13.14 6.56 -16.47
CA VAL A 242 12.41 5.41 -15.91
C VAL A 242 10.95 5.76 -15.61
N SER A 243 10.71 6.94 -15.03
CA SER A 243 9.34 7.40 -14.70
C SER A 243 8.48 7.55 -15.96
N VAL A 244 9.02 8.10 -17.05
CA VAL A 244 8.32 8.22 -18.34
C VAL A 244 7.93 6.85 -18.89
N LEU A 245 8.85 5.88 -18.85
CA LEU A 245 8.58 4.51 -19.30
C LEU A 245 7.49 3.83 -18.46
N LEU A 246 7.56 3.97 -17.13
CA LEU A 246 6.59 3.40 -16.20
C LEU A 246 5.20 4.05 -16.37
N VAL A 247 5.14 5.37 -16.55
CA VAL A 247 3.89 6.09 -16.84
C VAL A 247 3.28 5.58 -18.14
N GLY A 248 4.06 5.46 -19.21
CA GLY A 248 3.57 4.93 -20.48
C GLY A 248 2.92 3.55 -20.33
N ARG A 249 3.58 2.63 -19.62
CA ARG A 249 3.03 1.30 -19.32
C ARG A 249 1.79 1.36 -18.42
N ASN A 250 1.74 2.26 -17.46
CA ASN A 250 0.65 2.35 -16.50
C ASN A 250 -0.66 2.87 -17.11
N TYR A 251 -0.57 3.63 -18.20
CA TYR A 251 -1.72 4.21 -18.91
C TYR A 251 -2.01 3.56 -20.26
N SER A 252 -1.24 2.55 -20.69
CA SER A 252 -1.46 1.87 -21.97
C SER A 252 -2.72 1.00 -21.99
N ALA A 253 -3.22 0.58 -20.82
CA ALA A 253 -4.41 -0.24 -20.68
C ALA A 253 -5.13 0.11 -19.36
N PRO A 254 -6.45 -0.12 -19.26
CA PRO A 254 -7.17 0.04 -18.01
C PRO A 254 -6.57 -0.87 -16.92
N LYS A 255 -6.90 -0.57 -15.66
CA LYS A 255 -6.44 -1.41 -14.54
C LYS A 255 -6.93 -2.85 -14.68
N GLN A 256 -8.19 -2.98 -15.09
CA GLN A 256 -8.85 -4.21 -15.53
C GLN A 256 -9.88 -3.78 -16.58
N ASP A 257 -9.99 -4.50 -17.69
CA ASP A 257 -10.91 -4.16 -18.78
C ASP A 257 -12.24 -4.92 -18.66
N PHE A 258 -13.07 -4.48 -17.71
CA PHE A 258 -14.40 -5.06 -17.53
C PHE A 258 -15.36 -4.66 -18.66
N ALA A 259 -15.20 -3.49 -19.25
CA ALA A 259 -16.06 -3.00 -20.32
C ALA A 259 -15.87 -3.83 -21.60
N GLY A 260 -14.62 -4.12 -21.97
CA GLY A 260 -14.30 -5.01 -23.10
C GLY A 260 -14.84 -6.42 -22.89
N ALA A 261 -14.68 -6.98 -21.68
CA ALA A 261 -15.23 -8.28 -21.34
C ALA A 261 -16.77 -8.31 -21.43
N LEU A 262 -17.45 -7.28 -20.92
CA LEU A 262 -18.90 -7.15 -21.04
C LEU A 262 -19.33 -7.10 -22.51
N ALA A 263 -18.71 -6.23 -23.32
CA ALA A 263 -19.07 -6.06 -24.72
C ALA A 263 -18.94 -7.36 -25.51
N LEU A 264 -17.84 -8.09 -25.34
CA LEU A 264 -17.64 -9.38 -26.00
C LEU A 264 -18.69 -10.41 -25.57
N VAL A 265 -18.94 -10.56 -24.27
CA VAL A 265 -19.88 -11.56 -23.77
C VAL A 265 -21.28 -11.28 -24.28
N GLU A 266 -21.73 -10.02 -24.27
CA GLU A 266 -23.03 -9.63 -24.82
C GLU A 266 -23.12 -9.83 -26.34
N GLU A 267 -22.00 -9.74 -27.07
CA GLU A 267 -21.95 -10.01 -28.51
C GLU A 267 -22.06 -11.51 -28.83
N VAL A 268 -21.41 -12.37 -28.05
CA VAL A 268 -21.29 -13.81 -28.35
C VAL A 268 -22.32 -14.70 -27.64
N ARG A 269 -22.98 -14.18 -26.59
CA ARG A 269 -23.95 -14.97 -25.80
C ARG A 269 -25.21 -15.27 -26.61
N GLY A 270 -25.59 -16.54 -26.65
CA GLY A 270 -26.89 -16.98 -27.13
C GLY A 270 -28.01 -16.72 -26.10
N PRO A 271 -29.30 -16.77 -26.50
CA PRO A 271 -30.43 -16.61 -25.57
C PRO A 271 -30.48 -17.67 -24.46
N SER A 272 -29.86 -18.83 -24.68
CA SER A 272 -29.77 -19.94 -23.72
C SER A 272 -28.45 -19.99 -22.95
N ASP A 273 -27.49 -19.12 -23.29
CA ASP A 273 -26.17 -19.15 -22.66
C ASP A 273 -26.28 -18.58 -21.25
N ARG A 274 -25.74 -19.31 -20.28
CA ARG A 274 -25.61 -18.82 -18.91
C ARG A 274 -24.29 -18.10 -18.78
N VAL A 275 -24.27 -16.97 -18.07
CA VAL A 275 -23.04 -16.20 -17.84
C VAL A 275 -22.69 -16.19 -16.36
N LEU A 276 -21.52 -16.73 -16.03
CA LEU A 276 -20.99 -16.81 -14.66
C LEU A 276 -19.85 -15.81 -14.49
N ALA A 277 -20.02 -14.85 -13.60
CA ALA A 277 -18.98 -13.92 -13.18
C ALA A 277 -18.30 -14.43 -11.91
N LEU A 278 -17.07 -14.92 -12.03
CA LEU A 278 -16.33 -15.53 -10.93
C LEU A 278 -15.53 -14.52 -10.14
N GLY A 279 -15.60 -14.67 -8.81
CA GLY A 279 -14.78 -13.95 -7.86
C GLY A 279 -15.30 -12.56 -7.48
N PRO A 280 -14.49 -11.77 -6.76
CA PRO A 280 -14.93 -10.54 -6.11
C PRO A 280 -15.39 -9.44 -7.08
N SER A 281 -15.01 -9.54 -8.36
CA SER A 281 -15.38 -8.54 -9.37
C SER A 281 -16.72 -8.82 -10.05
N GLY A 282 -17.39 -9.95 -9.78
CA GLY A 282 -18.74 -10.21 -10.30
C GLY A 282 -19.76 -9.14 -9.89
N VAL A 283 -19.56 -8.55 -8.71
CA VAL A 283 -20.32 -7.39 -8.21
C VAL A 283 -20.22 -6.18 -9.16
N ILE A 284 -19.09 -6.00 -9.86
CA ILE A 284 -18.91 -4.88 -10.80
C ILE A 284 -19.84 -5.06 -12.00
N PHE A 285 -19.87 -6.24 -12.62
CA PHE A 285 -20.77 -6.51 -13.74
C PHE A 285 -22.24 -6.30 -13.37
N ARG A 286 -22.68 -6.83 -12.24
CA ARG A 286 -24.08 -6.70 -11.81
C ARG A 286 -24.46 -5.30 -11.32
N HIS A 287 -23.66 -4.69 -10.44
CA HIS A 287 -24.06 -3.43 -9.80
C HIS A 287 -23.70 -2.19 -10.62
N HIS A 288 -22.55 -2.19 -11.30
CA HIS A 288 -22.11 -1.05 -12.11
C HIS A 288 -22.66 -1.16 -13.54
N TYR A 289 -22.44 -2.29 -14.21
CA TYR A 289 -22.88 -2.48 -15.60
C TYR A 289 -24.31 -2.99 -15.76
N LYS A 290 -24.99 -3.33 -14.65
CA LYS A 290 -26.37 -3.84 -14.65
C LYS A 290 -26.54 -5.12 -15.47
N ALA A 291 -25.48 -5.90 -15.62
CA ALA A 291 -25.54 -7.21 -16.26
C ALA A 291 -26.38 -8.19 -15.43
N ASP A 292 -27.09 -9.07 -16.12
CA ASP A 292 -27.93 -10.15 -15.57
C ASP A 292 -27.11 -11.41 -15.24
N TRP A 293 -25.79 -11.28 -15.10
CA TRP A 293 -24.88 -12.39 -14.90
C TRP A 293 -24.92 -12.92 -13.45
N ASP A 294 -24.78 -14.23 -13.31
CA ASP A 294 -24.71 -14.89 -12.01
C ASP A 294 -23.34 -14.67 -11.36
N ILE A 295 -23.34 -14.33 -10.07
CA ILE A 295 -22.10 -14.10 -9.31
C ILE A 295 -21.78 -15.36 -8.52
N VAL A 296 -20.57 -15.90 -8.73
CA VAL A 296 -20.08 -17.09 -8.03
C VAL A 296 -18.80 -16.74 -7.29
N THR A 297 -18.77 -16.99 -5.98
CA THR A 297 -17.69 -16.55 -5.09
C THR A 297 -16.86 -17.66 -4.47
N ASP A 298 -17.33 -18.91 -4.53
CA ASP A 298 -16.66 -20.08 -3.95
C ASP A 298 -16.76 -21.32 -4.84
N GLN A 299 -16.02 -22.38 -4.46
CA GLN A 299 -15.95 -23.65 -5.19
C GLN A 299 -17.31 -24.36 -5.25
N ALA A 300 -18.10 -24.35 -4.16
CA ALA A 300 -19.37 -25.06 -4.11
C ALA A 300 -20.40 -24.43 -5.07
N GLY A 301 -20.46 -23.10 -5.11
CA GLY A 301 -21.26 -22.36 -6.07
C GLY A 301 -20.79 -22.57 -7.50
N TYR A 302 -19.48 -22.68 -7.72
CA TYR A 302 -18.92 -23.00 -9.04
C TYR A 302 -19.34 -24.38 -9.53
N GLU A 303 -19.16 -25.42 -8.71
CA GLU A 303 -19.57 -26.79 -9.05
C GLU A 303 -21.08 -26.89 -9.29
N ALA A 304 -21.89 -26.25 -8.44
CA ALA A 304 -23.34 -26.21 -8.61
C ALA A 304 -23.73 -25.55 -9.95
N ALA A 305 -23.11 -24.41 -10.28
CA ALA A 305 -23.38 -23.71 -11.54
C ALA A 305 -22.92 -24.53 -12.76
N MET A 306 -21.78 -25.19 -12.68
CA MET A 306 -21.24 -26.01 -13.78
C MET A 306 -21.98 -27.33 -13.98
N SER A 307 -22.63 -27.86 -12.94
CA SER A 307 -23.44 -29.08 -13.00
C SER A 307 -24.74 -28.93 -13.80
N ALA A 308 -25.27 -27.71 -13.91
CA ALA A 308 -26.44 -27.45 -14.71
C ALA A 308 -26.12 -27.64 -16.21
N PRO A 309 -27.05 -28.23 -16.99
CA PRO A 309 -26.83 -28.52 -18.40
C PRO A 309 -26.81 -27.25 -19.26
N GLY A 310 -26.25 -27.37 -20.45
CA GLY A 310 -26.26 -26.33 -21.48
C GLY A 310 -25.04 -25.41 -21.49
N PRO A 311 -24.96 -24.54 -22.51
CA PRO A 311 -23.82 -23.69 -22.76
C PRO A 311 -23.62 -22.67 -21.64
N VAL A 312 -22.35 -22.41 -21.32
CA VAL A 312 -21.97 -21.48 -20.26
C VAL A 312 -20.76 -20.65 -20.66
N ILE A 313 -20.81 -19.36 -20.36
CA ILE A 313 -19.72 -18.41 -20.49
C ILE A 313 -19.23 -18.08 -19.09
N VAL A 314 -17.93 -18.23 -18.85
CA VAL A 314 -17.30 -17.99 -17.56
C VAL A 314 -16.37 -16.79 -17.67
N VAL A 315 -16.64 -15.76 -16.89
CA VAL A 315 -15.84 -14.54 -16.82
C VAL A 315 -15.05 -14.54 -15.52
N VAL A 316 -13.73 -14.59 -15.64
CA VAL A 316 -12.80 -14.70 -14.51
C VAL A 316 -12.05 -13.40 -14.34
N SER A 317 -12.13 -12.83 -13.13
CA SER A 317 -11.37 -11.66 -12.72
C SER A 317 -10.39 -12.03 -11.60
N PHE A 318 -9.22 -11.41 -11.54
CA PHE A 318 -8.13 -11.86 -10.65
C PHE A 318 -7.84 -13.37 -10.79
N PRO A 319 -7.41 -13.82 -11.99
CA PRO A 319 -7.28 -15.24 -12.29
C PRO A 319 -6.46 -15.99 -11.25
N ALA A 320 -5.28 -15.50 -10.87
CA ALA A 320 -4.43 -16.20 -9.91
C ALA A 320 -5.13 -16.42 -8.56
N ARG A 321 -6.01 -15.50 -8.15
CA ARG A 321 -6.83 -15.67 -6.94
C ARG A 321 -7.99 -16.64 -7.16
N VAL A 322 -8.74 -16.51 -8.26
CA VAL A 322 -9.94 -17.32 -8.51
C VAL A 322 -9.59 -18.78 -8.73
N PHE A 323 -8.53 -19.09 -9.50
CA PHE A 323 -8.09 -20.48 -9.71
C PHE A 323 -7.69 -21.17 -8.39
N ARG A 324 -7.08 -20.45 -7.45
CA ARG A 324 -6.77 -21.01 -6.11
C ARG A 324 -8.00 -21.23 -5.25
N LEU A 325 -9.00 -20.35 -5.36
CA LEU A 325 -10.26 -20.45 -4.62
C LEU A 325 -11.19 -21.54 -5.20
N MET A 326 -11.07 -21.81 -6.50
CA MET A 326 -11.95 -22.70 -7.24
C MET A 326 -11.14 -23.75 -8.03
N PRO A 327 -10.57 -24.79 -7.38
CA PRO A 327 -9.79 -25.83 -8.07
C PRO A 327 -10.58 -26.58 -9.15
N GLY A 328 -11.92 -26.56 -9.11
CA GLY A 328 -12.75 -27.10 -10.19
C GLY A 328 -12.61 -26.33 -11.49
N LEU A 329 -12.43 -25.00 -11.42
CA LEU A 329 -12.22 -24.18 -12.61
C LEU A 329 -10.92 -24.55 -13.33
N GLU A 330 -9.85 -24.88 -12.60
CA GLU A 330 -8.59 -25.29 -13.21
C GLU A 330 -8.73 -26.60 -13.98
N ARG A 331 -9.51 -27.55 -13.44
CA ARG A 331 -9.85 -28.81 -14.12
C ARG A 331 -10.67 -28.55 -15.38
N ASP A 332 -11.75 -27.79 -15.26
CA ASP A 332 -12.64 -27.53 -16.39
C ASP A 332 -11.94 -26.71 -17.49
N VAL A 333 -11.01 -25.81 -17.16
CA VAL A 333 -10.18 -25.09 -18.15
C VAL A 333 -9.20 -26.00 -18.88
N ALA A 334 -8.79 -27.13 -18.29
CA ALA A 334 -7.98 -28.12 -18.97
C ALA A 334 -8.82 -29.02 -19.89
N ASP A 335 -10.06 -29.32 -19.51
CA ASP A 335 -10.86 -30.37 -20.14
C ASP A 335 -11.99 -29.83 -21.05
N ASP A 336 -12.80 -28.89 -20.56
CA ASP A 336 -14.12 -28.55 -21.13
C ASP A 336 -14.35 -27.07 -21.49
N LEU A 337 -13.55 -26.15 -20.94
CA LEU A 337 -13.69 -24.70 -21.12
C LEU A 337 -12.66 -24.16 -22.11
N GLU A 338 -13.13 -23.63 -23.24
CA GLU A 338 -12.30 -22.96 -24.23
C GLU A 338 -12.14 -21.47 -23.88
N ARG A 339 -10.91 -20.96 -23.87
CA ARG A 339 -10.66 -19.53 -23.67
C ARG A 339 -10.92 -18.74 -24.95
N ILE A 340 -12.02 -17.99 -24.97
CA ILE A 340 -12.40 -17.17 -26.12
C ILE A 340 -11.75 -15.77 -26.10
N ALA A 341 -11.39 -15.24 -24.93
CA ALA A 341 -10.69 -13.96 -24.86
C ALA A 341 -9.86 -13.76 -23.58
N ARG A 342 -8.89 -12.86 -23.69
CA ARG A 342 -8.12 -12.30 -22.56
C ARG A 342 -8.03 -10.79 -22.73
N PHE A 343 -8.52 -10.06 -21.74
CA PHE A 343 -8.40 -8.62 -21.69
C PHE A 343 -7.30 -8.22 -20.71
N PRO A 344 -6.16 -7.68 -21.19
CA PRO A 344 -5.02 -7.38 -20.34
C PRO A 344 -5.29 -6.20 -19.40
N GLY A 345 -4.93 -6.37 -18.13
CA GLY A 345 -5.00 -5.30 -17.12
C GLY A 345 -3.62 -4.78 -16.71
N THR A 346 -3.55 -3.51 -16.29
CA THR A 346 -2.31 -2.94 -15.71
C THR A 346 -2.19 -3.14 -14.20
N LEU A 347 -3.23 -3.65 -13.53
CA LEU A 347 -3.18 -4.05 -12.12
C LEU A 347 -2.46 -5.41 -11.98
N GLY A 348 -1.84 -5.67 -10.83
CA GLY A 348 -1.31 -7.01 -10.52
C GLY A 348 -2.42 -8.04 -10.53
N ASP A 349 -2.28 -9.10 -11.33
CA ASP A 349 -3.35 -10.09 -11.62
C ASP A 349 -4.63 -9.45 -12.20
N GLY A 350 -4.50 -8.32 -12.91
CA GLY A 350 -5.62 -7.50 -13.38
C GLY A 350 -6.31 -8.00 -14.64
N ASP A 351 -5.89 -9.13 -15.21
CA ASP A 351 -6.50 -9.65 -16.43
C ASP A 351 -7.95 -10.06 -16.19
N VAL A 352 -8.75 -9.92 -17.24
CA VAL A 352 -10.10 -10.50 -17.30
C VAL A 352 -10.09 -11.58 -18.37
N LEU A 353 -10.38 -12.81 -17.97
CA LEU A 353 -10.40 -13.97 -18.86
C LEU A 353 -11.84 -14.35 -19.13
N VAL A 354 -12.14 -14.72 -20.38
CA VAL A 354 -13.46 -15.19 -20.78
C VAL A 354 -13.32 -16.58 -21.39
N TYR A 355 -14.08 -17.52 -20.86
CA TYR A 355 -14.14 -18.90 -21.29
C TYR A 355 -15.55 -19.27 -21.74
N ARG A 356 -15.68 -20.29 -22.58
CA ARG A 356 -16.95 -20.86 -23.02
C ARG A 356 -16.89 -22.38 -22.95
N ARG A 357 -17.99 -22.99 -22.50
CA ARG A 357 -18.30 -24.41 -22.70
C ARG A 357 -19.59 -24.48 -23.49
N ASN A 358 -19.60 -25.28 -24.55
CA ASN A 358 -20.75 -25.45 -25.44
C ASN A 358 -21.76 -26.46 -24.90
#